data_AF-A0A2D4LCY0-F1
#
_entry.id   AF-A0A2D4LCY0-F1
#
_cell.length_a   1.000
_cell.length_b   1.000
_cell.length_c   1.000
_cell.angle_alpha   90.00
_cell.angle_beta   90.00
_cell.angle_gamma   90.00
#
_symmetry.space_group_name_H-M   'P 1'
#
loop_
_entity.id
_entity.type
_entity.pdbx_description
1 polymer ?
#
loop_
_entity_poly.entity_id
_entity_poly.type
_entity_poly.pdbx_seq_one_letter_code
_entity_poly.pdbx_strand_id
1 'polypeptide(L)'
;IRYYINNQQLDWAELLPFTEVAYNNTVHCSTGPTPFKVTSGIEFASMPELPRELLSFMLLVKWIESLKKAWENTKQALREAAKLIKSQLTSTGLPNQSLRWRQGLLVHKISVIKVGLKKARV
;
A
#
# COMPACT_ATOMS: atom_id res chain seq x y z
N ILE A 1 -7.44 11.69 -10.93
CA ILE A 1 -5.99 11.99 -11.02
C ILE A 1 -5.74 13.31 -11.73
N ARG A 2 -6.12 13.52 -13.01
CA ARG A 2 -5.89 14.80 -13.73
C ARG A 2 -6.43 16.05 -13.02
N TYR A 3 -7.49 15.90 -12.22
CA TYR A 3 -8.05 16.97 -11.40
C TYR A 3 -7.21 17.35 -10.16
N TYR A 4 -6.33 16.45 -9.71
CA TYR A 4 -5.55 16.59 -8.47
C TYR A 4 -4.07 16.89 -8.71
N ILE A 5 -3.60 16.74 -9.95
CA ILE A 5 -2.21 16.94 -10.36
C ILE A 5 -1.99 18.43 -10.65
N ASN A 6 -0.79 18.95 -10.38
CA ASN A 6 -0.43 20.30 -10.78
C ASN A 6 -0.49 20.52 -12.31
N ASN A 7 -0.56 21.79 -12.74
CA ASN A 7 -0.68 22.15 -14.16
C ASN A 7 0.46 21.58 -15.03
N GLN A 8 1.64 21.35 -14.46
CA GLN A 8 2.81 20.80 -15.16
C GLN A 8 2.82 19.26 -15.22
N GLN A 9 1.89 18.61 -14.54
CA GLN A 9 1.78 17.16 -14.45
C GLN A 9 3.07 16.47 -13.98
N LEU A 10 3.75 17.04 -12.99
CA LEU A 10 5.02 16.50 -12.47
C LEU A 10 4.87 15.73 -11.17
N ASP A 11 3.79 15.94 -10.42
CA ASP A 11 3.53 15.35 -9.10
C ASP A 11 2.63 14.11 -9.13
N TRP A 12 2.23 13.64 -10.32
CA TRP A 12 1.31 12.50 -10.47
C TRP A 12 1.80 11.25 -9.78
N ALA A 13 3.11 10.97 -9.82
CA ALA A 13 3.70 9.79 -9.20
C ALA A 13 3.61 9.84 -7.66
N GLU A 14 3.69 11.04 -7.08
CA GLU A 14 3.57 11.27 -5.64
C GLU A 14 2.10 11.22 -5.18
N LEU A 15 1.17 11.62 -6.05
CA LEU A 15 -0.27 11.63 -5.78
C LEU A 15 -0.95 10.27 -6.01
N LEU A 16 -0.31 9.36 -6.74
CA LEU A 16 -0.86 8.05 -7.08
C LEU A 16 -1.41 7.27 -5.88
N PRO A 17 -0.65 7.08 -4.78
CA PRO A 17 -1.14 6.34 -3.61
C PRO A 17 -2.40 6.96 -3.00
N PHE A 18 -2.46 8.29 -2.93
CA PHE A 18 -3.62 9.02 -2.41
C PHE A 18 -4.84 8.83 -3.31
N THR A 19 -4.63 8.89 -4.63
CA THR A 19 -5.72 8.73 -5.59
C THR A 19 -6.26 7.30 -5.63
N GLU A 20 -5.41 6.30 -5.46
CA GLU A 20 -5.82 4.90 -5.37
C GLU A 20 -6.67 4.66 -4.12
N VAL A 21 -6.24 5.17 -2.97
CA VAL A 21 -7.00 5.09 -1.71
C VAL A 21 -8.33 5.83 -1.83
N ALA A 22 -8.33 7.07 -2.35
CA ALA A 22 -9.55 7.84 -2.53
C ALA A 22 -10.54 7.11 -3.45
N TYR A 23 -10.06 6.60 -4.59
CA TYR A 23 -10.90 5.89 -5.55
C TYR A 23 -11.48 4.60 -4.96
N ASN A 24 -10.65 3.76 -4.34
CA ASN A 24 -11.07 2.48 -3.79
C ASN A 24 -12.07 2.61 -2.64
N ASN A 25 -12.10 3.77 -1.97
CA ASN A 25 -12.93 4.02 -0.80
C ASN A 25 -14.11 4.96 -1.05
N THR A 26 -14.26 5.48 -2.26
CA THR A 26 -15.43 6.29 -2.64
C THR A 26 -16.57 5.36 -3.06
N VAL A 27 -17.80 5.70 -2.67
CA VAL A 27 -19.00 5.01 -3.14
C VAL A 27 -19.07 5.12 -4.66
N HIS A 28 -19.12 3.97 -5.33
CA HIS A 28 -19.14 3.93 -6.78
C HIS A 28 -20.58 3.86 -7.30
N CYS A 29 -20.93 4.74 -8.23
CA CYS A 29 -22.31 4.93 -8.69
C CYS A 29 -22.95 3.69 -9.33
N SER A 30 -22.16 2.83 -10.00
CA SER A 30 -22.71 1.63 -10.67
C SER A 30 -22.92 0.45 -9.75
N THR A 31 -22.18 0.37 -8.64
CA THR A 31 -22.25 -0.77 -7.72
C THR A 31 -23.03 -0.42 -6.47
N GLY A 32 -22.94 0.82 -5.98
CA GLY A 32 -23.49 1.25 -4.70
C GLY A 32 -22.46 1.25 -3.57
N PRO A 33 -21.76 0.14 -3.25
CA PRO A 33 -20.66 0.14 -2.30
C PRO A 33 -19.33 0.56 -2.95
N THR A 34 -18.34 0.79 -2.09
CA THR A 34 -16.98 1.16 -2.51
C THR A 34 -16.30 -0.02 -3.23
N PRO A 35 -15.42 0.21 -4.22
CA PRO A 35 -14.66 -0.85 -4.87
C PRO A 35 -13.90 -1.74 -3.88
N PHE A 36 -13.33 -1.15 -2.82
CA PHE A 36 -12.69 -1.90 -1.74
C PHE A 36 -13.67 -2.89 -1.11
N LYS A 37 -14.84 -2.42 -0.68
CA LYS A 37 -15.87 -3.26 -0.03
C LYS A 37 -16.35 -4.38 -0.94
N VAL A 38 -16.48 -4.14 -2.24
CA VAL A 38 -16.85 -5.19 -3.21
C VAL A 38 -15.80 -6.29 -3.28
N THR A 39 -14.51 -5.94 -3.28
CA THR A 39 -13.42 -6.90 -3.45
C THR A 39 -13.02 -7.63 -2.16
N SER A 40 -13.05 -6.94 -1.02
CA SER A 40 -12.59 -7.48 0.26
C SER A 40 -13.74 -7.98 1.15
N GLY A 41 -14.98 -7.55 0.88
CA GLY A 41 -16.14 -7.82 1.74
C GLY A 41 -16.13 -7.05 3.06
N ILE A 42 -15.12 -6.21 3.31
CA ILE A 42 -14.92 -5.47 4.55
C ILE A 42 -15.04 -3.97 4.26
N GLU A 43 -15.62 -3.24 5.20
CA GLU A 43 -15.70 -1.78 5.11
C GLU A 43 -14.32 -1.16 5.33
N PHE A 44 -13.97 -0.15 4.53
CA PHE A 44 -12.67 0.50 4.69
C PHE A 44 -12.63 1.26 6.02
N ALA A 45 -11.87 0.74 6.99
CA ALA A 45 -11.51 1.50 8.17
C ALA A 45 -10.42 2.49 7.78
N SER A 46 -10.71 3.79 7.89
CA SER A 46 -9.69 4.83 7.84
C SER A 46 -8.56 4.52 8.83
N MET A 47 -7.35 5.02 8.53
CA MET A 47 -6.17 4.94 9.41
C MET A 47 -6.60 4.97 10.88
N PRO A 48 -6.13 4.04 11.75
CA PRO A 48 -6.55 4.02 13.15
C PRO A 48 -6.37 5.42 13.72
N GLU A 49 -7.49 6.07 13.99
CA GLU A 49 -7.49 7.45 14.43
C GLU A 49 -6.70 7.53 15.74
N LEU A 50 -5.89 8.57 15.89
CA LEU A 50 -5.32 8.89 17.19
C LEU A 50 -6.49 8.93 18.18
N PRO A 51 -6.42 8.20 19.30
CA PRO A 51 -7.52 8.24 20.26
C PRO A 51 -7.76 9.70 20.65
N ARG A 52 -9.01 10.15 20.41
CA ARG A 52 -9.40 11.56 20.60
C ARG A 52 -9.33 11.99 22.06
N GLU A 53 -9.41 11.04 22.98
CA GLU A 53 -9.14 11.26 24.40
C GLU A 53 -7.64 11.23 24.64
N LEU A 54 -7.14 12.21 25.40
CA LEU A 54 -5.74 12.34 25.79
C LEU A 54 -5.31 11.05 26.49
N LEU A 55 -4.77 10.10 25.73
CA LEU A 55 -4.28 8.85 26.27
C LEU A 55 -3.26 9.18 27.33
N SER A 56 -3.41 8.57 28.51
CA SER A 56 -2.31 8.49 29.47
C SER A 56 -1.05 8.10 28.70
N PHE A 57 0.08 8.76 28.98
CA PHE A 57 1.36 8.53 28.30
C PHE A 57 1.70 7.04 28.18
N MET A 58 1.32 6.23 29.17
CA MET A 58 1.48 4.77 29.15
C MET A 58 0.67 4.06 28.05
N LEU A 59 -0.55 4.53 27.74
CA LEU A 59 -1.36 4.01 26.65
C LEU A 59 -0.83 4.44 25.29
N LEU A 60 -0.32 5.68 25.17
CA LEU A 60 0.29 6.16 23.94
C LEU A 60 1.55 5.36 23.58
N VAL A 61 2.43 5.10 24.56
CA VAL A 61 3.64 4.28 24.33
C VAL A 61 3.27 2.86 23.89
N LYS A 62 2.29 2.22 24.56
CA LYS A 62 1.79 0.90 24.18
C LYS A 62 1.21 0.89 22.75
N TRP A 63 0.50 1.94 22.37
CA TRP A 63 -0.04 2.10 21.02
C TRP A 63 1.07 2.29 19.97
N ILE A 64 2.09 3.10 20.26
CA ILE A 64 3.24 3.28 19.36
C ILE A 64 4.00 1.95 19.18
N GLU A 65 4.17 1.18 20.26
CA GLU A 65 4.79 -0.15 20.20
C GLU A 65 3.97 -1.14 19.36
N SER A 66 2.64 -1.14 19.52
CA SER A 66 1.77 -2.01 18.73
C SER A 66 1.83 -1.67 17.24
N LEU A 67 1.87 -0.39 16.88
CA LEU A 67 2.07 0.05 15.50
C LEU A 67 3.42 -0.38 14.93
N LYS A 68 4.51 -0.21 15.69
CA LYS A 68 5.84 -0.68 15.27
C LYS A 68 5.84 -2.18 15.01
N LYS A 69 5.23 -2.96 15.90
CA LYS A 69 5.12 -4.41 15.76
C LYS A 69 4.29 -4.81 14.54
N ALA A 70 3.14 -4.15 14.33
CA ALA A 70 2.31 -4.38 13.16
C ALA A 70 3.09 -4.11 11.86
N TRP A 71 3.85 -3.01 11.81
CA TRP A 71 4.68 -2.67 10.67
C TRP A 71 5.78 -3.70 10.36
N GLU A 72 6.48 -4.22 11.38
CA GLU A 72 7.46 -5.29 11.18
C GLU A 72 6.79 -6.57 10.64
N ASN A 73 5.63 -6.95 11.18
CA ASN A 73 4.88 -8.11 10.71
C ASN A 73 4.45 -7.95 9.26
N THR A 74 3.93 -6.78 8.86
CA THR A 74 3.55 -6.50 7.47
C THR A 74 4.76 -6.61 6.53
N LYS A 75 5.92 -6.06 6.93
CA LYS A 75 7.16 -6.19 6.14
C LYS A 75 7.59 -7.65 5.99
N GLN A 76 7.46 -8.45 7.04
CA GLN A 76 7.81 -9.87 7.00
C GLN A 76 6.87 -10.65 6.06
N ALA A 77 5.56 -10.48 6.21
CA ALA A 77 4.57 -11.10 5.34
C ALA A 77 4.78 -10.73 3.86
N LEU A 78 5.09 -9.46 3.58
CA LEU A 78 5.43 -9.00 2.22
C LEU A 78 6.67 -9.71 1.66
N ARG A 79 7.71 -9.91 2.46
CA ARG A 79 8.92 -10.64 2.03
C ARG A 79 8.62 -12.10 1.74
N GLU A 80 7.80 -12.75 2.57
CA GLU A 80 7.41 -14.14 2.39
C GLU A 80 6.55 -14.31 1.14
N ALA A 81 5.56 -13.44 0.93
CA ALA A 81 4.75 -13.42 -0.28
C ALA A 81 5.64 -13.23 -1.54
N ALA A 82 6.61 -12.31 -1.49
CA ALA A 82 7.55 -12.11 -2.59
C ALA A 82 8.43 -13.35 -2.87
N LYS A 83 8.86 -14.07 -1.82
CA LYS A 83 9.61 -15.34 -1.97
C LYS A 83 8.75 -16.42 -2.62
N LEU A 84 7.50 -16.58 -2.18
CA LEU A 84 6.55 -17.54 -2.75
C LEU A 84 6.29 -17.24 -4.23
N ILE A 85 6.05 -15.98 -4.60
CA ILE A 85 5.89 -15.59 -6.00
C ILE A 85 7.14 -15.95 -6.80
N LYS A 86 8.34 -15.72 -6.25
CA LYS A 86 9.60 -16.06 -6.92
C LYS A 86 9.77 -17.58 -7.10
N SER A 87 9.43 -18.40 -6.10
CA SER A 87 9.56 -19.85 -6.20
C SER A 87 8.56 -20.45 -7.20
N GLN A 88 7.31 -19.98 -7.20
CA GLN A 88 6.28 -20.39 -8.16
C GLN A 88 6.64 -20.01 -9.60
N LEU A 89 7.25 -18.83 -9.80
CA LEU A 89 7.75 -18.41 -11.11
C LEU A 89 8.95 -19.24 -11.59
N THR A 90 9.72 -19.82 -10.66
CA THR A 90 10.89 -20.67 -11.00
C THR A 90 10.47 -22.10 -11.33
N SER A 91 9.42 -22.63 -10.69
CA SER A 91 8.89 -23.98 -10.94
C SER A 91 7.99 -24.08 -12.18
N THR A 92 7.35 -22.99 -12.61
CA THR A 92 6.41 -22.97 -13.74
C THR A 92 7.07 -22.87 -15.12
N GLY A 93 8.40 -22.81 -15.21
CA GLY A 93 9.13 -22.89 -16.49
C GLY A 93 8.77 -21.79 -17.51
N LEU A 94 8.28 -20.63 -17.05
CA LEU A 94 7.90 -19.54 -17.94
C LEU A 94 9.14 -18.97 -18.66
N PRO A 95 9.06 -18.73 -19.99
CA PRO A 95 10.22 -18.27 -20.75
C PRO A 95 10.74 -16.93 -20.20
N ASN A 96 12.07 -16.83 -20.12
CA ASN A 96 12.88 -15.77 -19.49
C ASN A 96 12.42 -14.33 -19.81
N GLN A 97 11.79 -14.11 -20.98
CA GLN A 97 11.25 -12.80 -21.35
C GLN A 97 10.04 -12.37 -20.49
N SER A 98 9.17 -13.28 -20.07
CA SER A 98 8.00 -12.95 -19.23
C SER A 98 8.38 -12.70 -17.76
N LEU A 99 9.42 -13.38 -17.28
CA LEU A 99 10.03 -13.14 -15.96
C LEU A 99 10.68 -11.77 -15.88
N ARG A 100 11.31 -11.29 -16.97
CA ARG A 100 11.93 -9.95 -17.05
C ARG A 100 10.92 -8.82 -16.90
N TRP A 101 9.75 -8.91 -17.55
CA TRP A 101 8.69 -7.90 -17.43
C TRP A 101 8.05 -7.87 -16.04
N ARG A 102 7.80 -9.05 -15.44
CA ARG A 102 7.18 -9.14 -14.10
C ARG A 102 8.16 -8.78 -12.98
N GLN A 103 9.42 -9.18 -13.07
CA GLN A 103 10.47 -8.72 -12.13
C GLN A 103 10.71 -7.22 -12.29
N GLY A 104 10.70 -6.69 -13.51
CA GLY A 104 10.76 -5.24 -13.75
C GLY A 104 9.62 -4.50 -13.03
N LEU A 105 8.38 -5.00 -13.12
CA LEU A 105 7.22 -4.40 -12.43
C LEU A 105 7.32 -4.50 -10.91
N LEU A 106 7.79 -5.63 -10.37
CA LEU A 106 7.97 -5.85 -8.92
C LEU A 106 9.12 -5.02 -8.35
N VAL A 107 10.26 -4.96 -9.05
CA VAL A 107 11.40 -4.11 -8.68
C VAL A 107 10.99 -2.64 -8.76
N HIS A 108 10.23 -2.24 -9.77
CA HIS A 108 9.70 -0.88 -9.87
C HIS A 108 8.74 -0.56 -8.72
N LYS A 109 7.77 -1.44 -8.41
CA LYS A 109 6.85 -1.27 -7.26
C LYS A 109 7.60 -1.21 -5.93
N ILE A 110 8.59 -2.08 -5.70
CA ILE A 110 9.41 -2.08 -4.47
C ILE A 110 10.30 -0.84 -4.39
N SER A 111 10.85 -0.37 -5.52
CA SER A 111 11.68 0.84 -5.58
C SER A 111 10.83 2.10 -5.30
N VAL A 112 9.62 2.17 -5.85
CA VAL A 112 8.65 3.24 -5.54
C VAL A 112 8.32 3.27 -4.05
N ILE A 113 8.09 2.10 -3.43
CA ILE A 113 7.85 1.99 -1.99
C ILE A 113 9.09 2.40 -1.17
N LYS A 114 10.30 1.99 -1.58
CA LYS A 114 11.56 2.37 -0.91
C LYS A 114 11.89 3.85 -1.04
N VAL A 115 11.63 4.47 -2.19
CA VAL A 115 11.84 5.90 -2.43
C VAL A 115 10.85 6.72 -1.60
N GLY A 116 9.57 6.30 -1.56
CA GLY A 116 8.58 6.89 -0.66
C GLY A 116 8.98 6.79 0.82
N LEU A 117 9.51 5.64 1.26
CA LEU A 117 10.00 5.43 2.62
C LEU A 117 11.27 6.22 2.98
N LYS A 118 12.13 6.56 2.00
CA LYS A 118 13.31 7.41 2.23
C LYS A 118 12.95 8.90 2.32
N LYS A 119 11.96 9.37 1.57
CA LYS A 119 11.46 10.76 1.63
C LYS A 119 10.64 11.04 2.89
N ALA A 120 10.02 10.03 3.51
CA ALA A 120 9.28 10.17 4.78
C ALA A 120 10.17 10.21 6.04
N ARG A 121 11.50 10.23 5.91
CA ARG A 121 12.47 10.30 7.03
C ARG A 121 13.20 11.66 7.09
N VAL A 122 12.58 12.73 6.62
CA VAL A 122 13.03 14.12 6.80
C VAL A 122 11.96 14.86 7.58
#